data_AF-A0A7W7Y6N2-F1
#
_entry.id   AF-A0A7W7Y6N2-F1
#
_cell.length_a   1.000
_cell.length_b   1.000
_cell.length_c   1.000
_cell.angle_alpha   90.00
_cell.angle_beta   90.00
_cell.angle_gamma   90.00
#
_symmetry.space_group_name_H-M   'P 1'
#
loop_
_entity.id
_entity.type
_entity.pdbx_description
1 polymer ?
#
loop_
_entity_poly.entity_id
_entity_poly.type
_entity_poly.pdbx_seq_one_letter_code
_entity_poly.pdbx_strand_id
1 'polypeptide(L)'
;MRTLKTILILLSLFGIQASAHDLERDASSSIWQVRYCLTGRFAVADSTARRLLEKLSLDSHSGVASQAFAHYSGLFLDLDQQVVLAAFRRGEFDLVGINMKDRKAFETPGFWALNLRRVEAPDLQARAIRALGLCGSQENLSLLQEYRNSDNPYLLHELAKALHRLGDEAGYLNVIEAILRLPPASAVHYQTLAIDCLIQSHPAKARESWNKLHAAIASMPDLQPNWMCGHIFQEERLP
;
A
#
# COMPACT_ATOMS: atom_id res chain seq x y z
N MET A 1 27.85 22.08 2.40
CA MET A 1 26.39 22.18 2.13
C MET A 1 26.00 22.32 0.65
N ARG A 2 26.84 22.86 -0.25
CA ARG A 2 26.50 22.96 -1.70
C ARG A 2 26.53 21.60 -2.45
N THR A 3 27.34 20.64 -2.01
CA THR A 3 27.49 19.32 -2.64
C THR A 3 26.30 18.37 -2.43
N LEU A 4 25.60 18.45 -1.29
CA LEU A 4 24.42 17.60 -1.01
C LEU A 4 23.19 17.99 -1.86
N LYS A 5 23.03 19.28 -2.20
CA LYS A 5 21.93 19.74 -3.07
C LYS A 5 22.08 19.25 -4.51
N THR A 6 23.31 19.12 -5.01
CA THR A 6 23.57 18.66 -6.38
C THR A 6 23.29 17.16 -6.54
N ILE A 7 23.54 16.35 -5.51
CA ILE A 7 23.30 14.88 -5.55
C ILE A 7 21.80 14.58 -5.53
N LEU A 8 21.01 15.33 -4.76
CA LEU A 8 19.57 15.10 -4.61
C LEU A 8 18.76 15.45 -5.89
N ILE A 9 19.21 16.44 -6.67
CA ILE A 9 18.53 16.87 -7.90
C ILE A 9 18.84 15.93 -9.08
N LEU A 10 20.02 15.32 -9.12
CA LEU A 10 20.43 14.41 -10.20
C LEU A 10 19.74 13.04 -10.15
N LEU A 11 19.36 12.55 -8.97
CA LEU A 11 18.72 11.25 -8.81
C LEU A 11 17.22 11.25 -9.15
N SER A 12 16.56 12.42 -9.20
CA SER A 12 15.12 12.53 -9.47
C SER A 12 14.77 12.75 -10.95
N LEU A 13 15.72 13.19 -11.78
CA LEU A 13 15.41 13.71 -13.12
C LEU A 13 15.73 12.76 -14.27
N PHE A 14 16.52 11.71 -14.05
CA PHE A 14 16.82 10.73 -15.07
C PHE A 14 16.23 9.40 -14.64
N GLY A 15 15.22 8.92 -15.36
CA GLY A 15 14.59 7.60 -15.20
C GLY A 15 15.53 6.43 -15.50
N ILE A 16 16.82 6.57 -15.17
CA ILE A 16 17.78 5.49 -15.21
C ILE A 16 17.35 4.49 -14.14
N GLN A 17 16.99 3.29 -14.57
CA GLN A 17 16.79 2.15 -13.68
C GLN A 17 18.06 1.98 -12.83
N ALA A 18 17.97 2.34 -11.55
CA ALA A 18 19.05 2.11 -10.62
C ALA A 18 19.26 0.60 -10.51
N SER A 19 20.51 0.16 -10.58
CA SER A 19 20.82 -1.25 -10.38
C SER A 19 20.42 -1.68 -8.97
N ALA A 20 20.12 -2.97 -8.76
CA ALA A 20 19.88 -3.51 -7.42
C ALA A 20 21.04 -3.20 -6.46
N HIS A 21 22.28 -3.17 -6.98
CA HIS A 21 23.48 -2.80 -6.21
C HIS A 21 23.48 -1.33 -5.76
N ASP A 22 23.06 -0.41 -6.63
CA ASP A 22 22.95 1.01 -6.26
C ASP A 22 21.87 1.22 -5.19
N LEU A 23 20.72 0.54 -5.32
CA LEU A 23 19.66 0.61 -4.34
C LEU A 23 20.09 0.05 -2.98
N GLU A 24 20.88 -1.03 -2.95
CA GLU A 24 21.47 -1.57 -1.71
C GLU A 24 22.44 -0.62 -1.03
N ARG A 25 23.31 0.02 -1.83
CA ARG A 25 24.24 1.03 -1.34
C ARG A 25 23.47 2.18 -0.71
N ASP A 26 22.45 2.68 -1.40
CA ASP A 26 21.63 3.80 -0.93
C ASP A 26 20.85 3.43 0.35
N ALA A 27 20.29 2.21 0.42
CA ALA A 27 19.61 1.70 1.61
C ALA A 27 20.54 1.53 2.82
N SER A 28 21.84 1.39 2.58
CA SER A 28 22.87 1.24 3.62
C SER A 28 23.63 2.54 3.88
N SER A 29 23.23 3.65 3.24
CA SER A 29 23.86 4.96 3.41
C SER A 29 23.82 5.38 4.87
N SER A 30 24.89 6.00 5.38
CA SER A 30 24.89 6.60 6.73
C SER A 30 24.00 7.85 6.82
N ILE A 31 23.61 8.43 5.68
CA ILE A 31 22.78 9.63 5.58
C ILE A 31 21.31 9.22 5.54
N TRP A 32 20.56 9.50 6.60
CA TRP A 32 19.15 9.09 6.71
C TRP A 32 18.27 9.68 5.61
N GLN A 33 18.57 10.88 5.10
CA GLN A 33 17.82 11.49 4.00
C GLN A 33 17.91 10.68 2.71
N VAL A 34 19.07 10.06 2.44
CA VAL A 34 19.24 9.17 1.27
C VAL A 34 18.31 7.97 1.40
N ARG A 35 18.31 7.33 2.57
CA ARG A 35 17.43 6.20 2.88
C ARG A 35 15.95 6.59 2.85
N TYR A 36 15.61 7.77 3.36
CA TYR A 36 14.25 8.33 3.31
C TYR A 36 13.79 8.52 1.87
N CYS A 37 14.58 9.20 1.03
CA CYS A 37 14.24 9.40 -0.38
C CYS A 37 14.11 8.08 -1.14
N LEU A 38 14.90 7.06 -0.79
CA LEU A 38 14.82 5.74 -1.39
C LEU A 38 13.46 5.07 -1.18
N THR A 39 12.80 5.26 -0.03
CA THR A 39 11.48 4.66 0.24
C THR A 39 10.42 5.02 -0.79
N GLY A 40 10.46 6.24 -1.35
CA GLY A 40 9.53 6.72 -2.36
C GLY A 40 9.89 6.31 -3.80
N ARG A 41 11.02 5.61 -4.01
CA ARG A 41 11.44 5.15 -5.35
C ARG A 41 10.78 3.83 -5.76
N PHE A 42 10.24 3.09 -4.80
CA PHE A 42 9.59 1.80 -5.07
C PHE A 42 8.16 2.03 -5.51
N ALA A 43 7.92 1.84 -6.81
CA ALA A 43 6.58 1.87 -7.39
C ALA A 43 6.02 0.46 -7.58
N VAL A 44 6.88 -0.54 -7.75
CA VAL A 44 6.49 -1.91 -8.13
C VAL A 44 6.70 -2.87 -6.96
N ALA A 45 5.75 -3.79 -6.77
CA ALA A 45 5.85 -4.90 -5.83
C ALA A 45 6.75 -6.02 -6.40
N ASP A 46 8.07 -5.81 -6.39
CA ASP A 46 9.07 -6.82 -6.76
C ASP A 46 9.92 -7.29 -5.55
N SER A 47 10.75 -8.31 -5.76
CA SER A 47 11.60 -8.88 -4.70
C SER A 47 12.64 -7.91 -4.16
N THR A 48 13.13 -6.98 -4.98
CA THR A 48 14.12 -5.97 -4.56
C THR A 48 13.45 -4.92 -3.69
N ALA A 49 12.31 -4.38 -4.14
CA ALA A 49 11.48 -3.47 -3.38
C ALA A 49 11.06 -4.08 -2.04
N ARG A 50 10.61 -5.35 -2.04
CA ARG A 50 10.22 -6.07 -0.81
C ARG A 50 11.35 -6.08 0.21
N ARG A 51 12.49 -6.63 -0.16
CA ARG A 51 13.65 -6.81 0.73
C ARG A 51 14.17 -5.46 1.25
N LEU A 52 14.21 -4.44 0.40
CA LEU A 52 14.68 -3.10 0.79
C LEU A 52 13.69 -2.39 1.70
N LEU A 53 12.39 -2.46 1.42
CA LEU A 53 11.36 -1.85 2.25
C LEU A 53 11.23 -2.56 3.60
N GLU A 54 11.37 -3.89 3.67
CA GLU A 54 11.44 -4.63 4.94
C GLU A 54 12.62 -4.15 5.80
N LYS A 55 13.82 -4.06 5.20
CA LYS A 55 15.02 -3.53 5.87
C LYS A 55 14.82 -2.09 6.36
N LEU A 56 14.32 -1.21 5.50
CA LEU A 56 14.11 0.21 5.83
C LEU A 56 12.97 0.40 6.84
N SER A 57 11.99 -0.49 6.90
CA SER A 57 10.94 -0.48 7.92
C SER A 57 11.46 -0.82 9.33
N LEU A 58 12.71 -1.30 9.43
CA LEU A 58 13.42 -1.55 10.68
C LEU A 58 14.56 -0.54 10.91
N ASP A 59 14.59 0.57 10.16
CA ASP A 59 15.61 1.61 10.30
C ASP A 59 15.60 2.24 11.69
N SER A 60 16.78 2.62 12.18
CA SER A 60 16.93 3.30 13.47
C SER A 60 16.36 4.72 13.47
N HIS A 61 16.25 5.36 12.30
CA HIS A 61 15.61 6.66 12.15
C HIS A 61 14.11 6.50 11.93
N SER A 62 13.29 6.96 12.88
CA SER A 62 11.84 6.78 12.88
C SER A 62 11.14 7.28 11.61
N GLY A 63 11.57 8.41 11.06
CA GLY A 63 11.02 8.94 9.80
C GLY A 63 11.27 8.04 8.60
N VAL A 64 12.41 7.33 8.56
CA VAL A 64 12.71 6.37 7.49
C VAL A 64 11.85 5.12 7.67
N ALA A 65 11.80 4.58 8.89
CA ALA A 65 11.02 3.40 9.22
C ALA A 65 9.52 3.58 8.92
N SER A 66 8.94 4.71 9.33
CA SER A 66 7.52 5.02 9.12
C SER A 66 7.18 5.17 7.66
N GLN A 67 7.97 5.94 6.90
CA GLN A 67 7.74 6.11 5.47
C GLN A 67 7.92 4.78 4.71
N ALA A 68 8.96 4.02 5.03
CA ALA A 68 9.20 2.70 4.44
C ALA A 68 8.05 1.74 4.73
N PHE A 69 7.58 1.68 5.97
CA PHE A 69 6.49 0.80 6.35
C PHE A 69 5.16 1.19 5.68
N ALA A 70 4.88 2.49 5.54
CA ALA A 70 3.71 2.98 4.83
C ALA A 70 3.70 2.52 3.38
N HIS A 71 4.85 2.58 2.69
CA HIS A 71 5.02 2.05 1.34
C HIS A 71 4.97 0.53 1.30
N TYR A 72 5.67 -0.16 2.20
CA TYR A 72 5.71 -1.62 2.29
C TYR A 72 4.31 -2.23 2.43
N SER A 73 3.57 -1.80 3.45
CA SER A 73 2.23 -2.30 3.71
C SER A 73 1.19 -1.78 2.72
N GLY A 74 1.55 -0.76 1.92
CA GLY A 74 0.80 -0.25 0.78
C GLY A 74 0.96 -1.10 -0.48
N LEU A 75 2.19 -1.49 -0.81
CA LEU A 75 2.54 -2.24 -2.01
C LEU A 75 2.26 -3.74 -1.89
N PHE A 76 2.51 -4.36 -0.74
CA PHE A 76 2.47 -5.82 -0.62
C PHE A 76 1.20 -6.32 0.10
N LEU A 77 0.63 -7.41 -0.42
CA LEU A 77 -0.46 -8.15 0.22
C LEU A 77 0.04 -8.89 1.47
N ASP A 78 1.06 -9.73 1.28
CA ASP A 78 1.68 -10.52 2.34
C ASP A 78 2.86 -9.75 2.94
N LEU A 79 2.87 -9.64 4.27
CA LEU A 79 3.87 -8.88 5.00
C LEU A 79 4.55 -9.73 6.06
N ASP A 80 5.81 -9.42 6.33
CA ASP A 80 6.53 -10.00 7.46
C ASP A 80 5.92 -9.52 8.78
N GLN A 81 5.54 -10.48 9.63
CA GLN A 81 4.86 -10.19 10.90
C GLN A 81 5.75 -9.41 11.87
N GLN A 82 7.07 -9.63 11.86
CA GLN A 82 7.99 -8.91 12.75
C GLN A 82 8.09 -7.44 12.34
N VAL A 83 8.11 -7.16 11.03
CA VAL A 83 8.08 -5.78 10.50
C VAL A 83 6.79 -5.07 10.92
N VAL A 84 5.64 -5.73 10.80
CA VAL A 84 4.33 -5.19 11.20
C VAL A 84 4.28 -4.90 12.71
N LEU A 85 4.72 -5.84 13.55
CA LEU A 85 4.75 -5.65 15.01
C LEU A 85 5.70 -4.51 15.40
N ALA A 86 6.84 -4.37 14.73
CA ALA A 86 7.76 -3.27 14.96
C ALA A 86 7.12 -1.91 14.64
N ALA A 87 6.35 -1.82 13.55
CA ALA A 87 5.62 -0.61 13.17
C ALA A 87 4.55 -0.22 14.20
N PHE A 88 3.77 -1.20 14.70
CA PHE A 88 2.79 -0.95 15.75
C PHE A 88 3.43 -0.44 17.05
N ARG A 89 4.53 -1.06 17.50
CA ARG A 89 5.27 -0.64 18.70
C ARG A 89 5.78 0.79 18.62
N ARG A 90 6.14 1.24 17.41
CA ARG A 90 6.58 2.61 17.14
C ARG A 90 5.44 3.61 17.05
N GLY A 91 4.18 3.17 16.96
CA GLY A 91 3.02 4.05 16.79
C GLY A 91 2.88 4.60 15.37
N GLU A 92 3.36 3.87 14.35
CA GLU A 92 3.30 4.35 12.95
C GLU A 92 1.88 4.40 12.39
N PHE A 93 0.91 3.88 13.13
CA PHE A 93 -0.51 3.93 12.84
C PHE A 93 -1.25 5.04 13.59
N ASP A 94 -0.54 5.96 14.26
CA ASP A 94 -1.15 7.02 15.05
C ASP A 94 -2.29 7.71 14.28
N LEU A 95 -3.51 7.60 14.80
CA LEU A 95 -4.65 8.32 14.29
C LEU A 95 -4.50 9.79 14.68
N VAL A 96 -4.67 10.69 13.72
CA VAL A 96 -4.60 12.14 13.96
C VAL A 96 -5.55 12.50 15.10
N GLY A 97 -5.01 13.10 16.17
CA GLY A 97 -5.79 13.53 17.34
C GLY A 97 -5.92 12.50 18.47
N ILE A 98 -5.38 11.28 18.33
CA ILE A 98 -5.35 10.30 19.42
C ILE A 98 -3.97 10.33 20.08
N ASN A 99 -3.86 11.01 21.22
CA ASN A 99 -2.67 10.95 22.07
C ASN A 99 -2.80 9.76 23.03
N MET A 100 -2.16 8.64 22.70
CA MET A 100 -2.14 7.46 23.56
C MET A 100 -0.79 7.27 24.25
N LYS A 101 -0.84 7.16 25.58
CA LYS A 101 0.32 6.85 26.41
C LYS A 101 0.80 5.41 26.24
N ASP A 102 -0.11 4.48 25.99
CA ASP A 102 0.21 3.07 25.76
C ASP A 102 0.05 2.69 24.28
N ARG A 103 1.17 2.71 23.55
CA ARG A 103 1.20 2.34 22.12
C ARG A 103 0.94 0.86 21.87
N LYS A 104 1.03 0.00 22.89
CA LYS A 104 0.73 -1.43 22.73
C LYS A 104 -0.73 -1.69 22.40
N ALA A 105 -1.63 -0.75 22.73
CA ALA A 105 -3.02 -0.90 22.34
C ALA A 105 -3.19 -0.95 20.81
N PHE A 106 -2.31 -0.29 20.05
CA PHE A 106 -2.33 -0.37 18.59
C PHE A 106 -2.02 -1.78 18.08
N GLU A 107 -1.34 -2.61 18.86
CA GLU A 107 -1.11 -4.03 18.52
C GLU A 107 -2.39 -4.87 18.67
N THR A 108 -3.46 -4.32 19.25
CA THR A 108 -4.68 -5.09 19.55
C THR A 108 -5.79 -4.83 18.52
N PRO A 109 -6.39 -5.90 17.95
CA PRO A 109 -7.54 -5.75 17.05
C PRO A 109 -8.73 -5.02 17.69
N GLY A 110 -8.93 -5.20 19.01
CA GLY A 110 -10.00 -4.55 19.76
C GLY A 110 -9.95 -3.02 19.72
N PHE A 111 -8.75 -2.44 19.77
CA PHE A 111 -8.57 -0.99 19.60
C PHE A 111 -9.05 -0.52 18.23
N TRP A 112 -8.67 -1.21 17.16
CA TRP A 112 -9.03 -0.84 15.80
C TRP A 112 -10.51 -1.09 15.50
N ALA A 113 -11.08 -2.17 16.03
CA ALA A 113 -12.52 -2.44 15.97
C ALA A 113 -13.34 -1.33 16.63
N LEU A 114 -12.90 -0.82 17.78
CA LEU A 114 -13.55 0.30 18.43
C LEU A 114 -13.46 1.58 17.60
N ASN A 115 -12.29 1.87 17.03
CA ASN A 115 -12.10 3.06 16.19
C ASN A 115 -12.93 2.99 14.90
N LEU A 116 -12.96 1.84 14.25
CA LEU A 116 -13.75 1.62 13.03
C LEU A 116 -15.23 1.99 13.22
N ARG A 117 -15.81 1.67 14.38
CA ARG A 117 -17.21 2.02 14.74
C ARG A 117 -17.42 3.47 15.13
N ARG A 118 -16.38 4.19 15.54
CA ARG A 118 -16.47 5.57 16.07
C ARG A 118 -16.22 6.63 15.02
N VAL A 119 -15.55 6.28 13.92
CA VAL A 119 -15.18 7.22 12.87
C VAL A 119 -16.11 7.08 11.67
N GLU A 120 -16.66 8.20 11.21
CA GLU A 120 -17.51 8.26 10.01
C GLU A 120 -16.70 8.60 8.76
N ALA A 121 -15.56 9.26 8.92
CA ALA A 121 -14.73 9.68 7.81
C ALA A 121 -14.11 8.45 7.10
N PRO A 122 -14.34 8.26 5.78
CA PRO A 122 -13.91 7.06 5.08
C PRO A 122 -12.39 6.82 5.11
N ASP A 123 -11.59 7.88 5.18
CA ASP A 123 -10.13 7.78 5.28
C ASP A 123 -9.69 7.20 6.64
N LEU A 124 -10.37 7.58 7.72
CA LEU A 124 -10.12 7.03 9.05
C LEU A 124 -10.63 5.58 9.16
N GLN A 125 -11.78 5.27 8.55
CA GLN A 125 -12.29 3.90 8.47
C GLN A 125 -11.31 3.00 7.70
N ALA A 126 -10.81 3.45 6.55
CA ALA A 126 -9.83 2.71 5.74
C ALA A 126 -8.55 2.40 6.52
N ARG A 127 -8.06 3.35 7.34
CA ARG A 127 -6.92 3.13 8.25
C ARG A 127 -7.22 2.08 9.30
N ALA A 128 -8.40 2.11 9.91
CA ALA A 128 -8.80 1.12 10.91
C ALA A 128 -8.95 -0.29 10.28
N ILE A 129 -9.54 -0.38 9.08
CA ILE A 129 -9.62 -1.62 8.31
C ILE A 129 -8.23 -2.16 7.97
N ARG A 130 -7.32 -1.30 7.48
CA ARG A 130 -5.94 -1.68 7.20
C ARG A 130 -5.26 -2.24 8.45
N ALA A 131 -5.40 -1.57 9.59
CA ALA A 131 -4.80 -2.02 10.84
C ALA A 131 -5.40 -3.35 11.32
N LEU A 132 -6.72 -3.55 11.20
CA LEU A 132 -7.37 -4.84 11.47
C LEU A 132 -6.83 -5.95 10.56
N GLY A 133 -6.59 -5.67 9.27
CA GLY A 133 -5.94 -6.62 8.37
C GLY A 133 -4.50 -6.96 8.75
N LEU A 134 -3.82 -6.12 9.53
CA LEU A 134 -2.41 -6.29 9.90
C LEU A 134 -2.20 -6.96 11.26
N CYS A 135 -3.10 -6.73 12.22
CA CYS A 135 -3.01 -7.30 13.57
C CYS A 135 -4.13 -8.27 13.92
N GLY A 136 -5.17 -8.35 13.10
CA GLY A 136 -6.37 -9.15 13.34
C GLY A 136 -6.24 -10.62 12.99
N SER A 137 -7.34 -11.32 13.18
CA SER A 137 -7.52 -12.73 12.84
C SER A 137 -8.88 -12.95 12.14
N GLN A 138 -9.16 -14.18 11.74
CA GLN A 138 -10.45 -14.54 11.13
C GLN A 138 -11.66 -14.16 12.01
N GLU A 139 -11.50 -14.07 13.33
CA GLU A 139 -12.56 -13.65 14.26
C GLU A 139 -13.02 -12.21 13.99
N ASN A 140 -12.17 -11.37 13.36
CA ASN A 140 -12.48 -9.99 13.03
C ASN A 140 -13.24 -9.84 11.70
N LEU A 141 -13.42 -10.90 10.91
CA LEU A 141 -14.06 -10.81 9.57
C LEU A 141 -15.49 -10.27 9.62
N SER A 142 -16.25 -10.61 10.66
CA SER A 142 -17.63 -10.12 10.83
C SER A 142 -17.72 -8.60 10.93
N LEU A 143 -16.68 -7.94 11.47
CA LEU A 143 -16.60 -6.49 11.58
C LEU A 143 -16.46 -5.79 10.22
N LEU A 144 -16.01 -6.52 9.20
CA LEU A 144 -15.69 -5.96 7.88
C LEU A 144 -16.85 -6.12 6.88
N GLN A 145 -17.92 -6.83 7.25
CA GLN A 145 -19.01 -7.18 6.33
C GLN A 145 -19.78 -5.96 5.82
N GLU A 146 -20.05 -4.98 6.67
CA GLU A 146 -20.82 -3.79 6.30
C GLU A 146 -20.13 -2.89 5.27
N TYR A 147 -18.80 -2.99 5.18
CA TYR A 147 -17.98 -2.15 4.29
C TYR A 147 -17.86 -2.69 2.87
N ARG A 148 -18.35 -3.90 2.60
CA ARG A 148 -18.24 -4.55 1.27
C ARG A 148 -19.00 -3.82 0.17
N ASN A 149 -20.02 -3.04 0.54
CA ASN A 149 -20.87 -2.30 -0.37
C ASN A 149 -20.55 -0.79 -0.38
N SER A 150 -19.38 -0.39 0.11
CA SER A 150 -18.96 1.01 0.09
C SER A 150 -18.72 1.50 -1.35
N ASP A 151 -19.19 2.70 -1.67
CA ASP A 151 -18.86 3.36 -2.94
C ASP A 151 -17.50 4.07 -2.91
N ASN A 152 -16.84 4.12 -1.75
CA ASN A 152 -15.51 4.71 -1.61
C ASN A 152 -14.42 3.71 -2.06
N PRO A 153 -13.71 3.96 -3.17
CA PRO A 153 -12.73 3.01 -3.70
C PRO A 153 -11.47 2.87 -2.83
N TYR A 154 -11.11 3.90 -2.06
CA TYR A 154 -10.00 3.81 -1.10
C TYR A 154 -10.32 2.82 0.01
N LEU A 155 -11.52 2.94 0.57
CA LEU A 155 -12.01 2.04 1.61
C LEU A 155 -12.10 0.60 1.09
N LEU A 156 -12.67 0.38 -0.10
CA LEU A 156 -12.72 -0.94 -0.72
C LEU A 156 -11.32 -1.54 -0.94
N HIS A 157 -10.35 -0.74 -1.37
CA HIS A 157 -8.99 -1.21 -1.57
C HIS A 157 -8.32 -1.68 -0.27
N GLU A 158 -8.42 -0.91 0.82
CA GLU A 158 -7.91 -1.36 2.12
C GLU A 158 -8.69 -2.56 2.67
N LEU A 159 -10.01 -2.63 2.42
CA LEU A 159 -10.84 -3.78 2.75
C LEU A 159 -10.41 -5.05 2.04
N ALA A 160 -10.15 -4.99 0.73
CA ALA A 160 -9.67 -6.15 -0.03
C ALA A 160 -8.39 -6.71 0.59
N LYS A 161 -7.41 -5.84 0.86
CA LYS A 161 -6.13 -6.24 1.46
C LYS A 161 -6.30 -6.82 2.86
N ALA A 162 -7.20 -6.26 3.66
CA ALA A 162 -7.52 -6.79 4.98
C ALA A 162 -8.14 -8.19 4.87
N LEU A 163 -9.12 -8.40 3.99
CA LEU A 163 -9.76 -9.70 3.79
C LEU A 163 -8.75 -10.77 3.34
N HIS A 164 -7.84 -10.44 2.41
CA HIS A 164 -6.75 -11.32 2.00
C HIS A 164 -5.88 -11.75 3.19
N ARG A 165 -5.41 -10.77 3.98
CA ARG A 165 -4.54 -11.04 5.15
C ARG A 165 -5.23 -11.83 6.26
N LEU A 166 -6.55 -11.69 6.38
CA LEU A 166 -7.36 -12.45 7.32
C LEU A 166 -7.80 -13.82 6.75
N GLY A 167 -7.43 -14.15 5.51
CA GLY A 167 -7.72 -15.44 4.88
C GLY A 167 -9.14 -15.60 4.32
N ASP A 168 -9.89 -14.51 4.12
CA ASP A 168 -11.19 -14.53 3.42
C ASP A 168 -11.01 -14.28 1.92
N GLU A 169 -10.53 -15.31 1.22
CA GLU A 169 -10.22 -15.28 -0.21
C GLU A 169 -11.45 -14.90 -1.07
N ALA A 170 -12.61 -15.49 -0.76
CA ALA A 170 -13.85 -15.19 -1.48
C ALA A 170 -14.29 -13.73 -1.26
N GLY A 171 -14.19 -13.23 -0.03
CA GLY A 171 -14.45 -11.82 0.28
C GLY A 171 -13.49 -10.89 -0.44
N TYR A 172 -12.20 -11.20 -0.43
CA TYR A 172 -11.15 -10.45 -1.13
C TYR A 172 -11.47 -10.29 -2.62
N LEU A 173 -11.72 -11.41 -3.32
CA LEU A 173 -12.03 -11.39 -4.75
C LEU A 173 -13.32 -10.62 -5.06
N ASN A 174 -14.35 -10.77 -4.24
CA ASN A 174 -15.61 -10.02 -4.41
C ASN A 174 -15.39 -8.51 -4.30
N VAL A 175 -14.56 -8.04 -3.37
CA VAL A 175 -14.25 -6.61 -3.20
C VAL A 175 -13.37 -6.12 -4.35
N ILE A 176 -12.39 -6.90 -4.81
CA ILE A 176 -11.60 -6.57 -6.01
C ILE A 176 -12.53 -6.40 -7.22
N GLU A 177 -13.46 -7.31 -7.45
CA GLU A 177 -14.44 -7.19 -8.53
C GLU A 177 -15.32 -5.94 -8.37
N ALA A 178 -15.71 -5.58 -7.15
CA ALA A 178 -16.46 -4.36 -6.90
C ALA A 178 -15.67 -3.11 -7.32
N ILE A 179 -14.37 -3.02 -6.95
CA ILE A 179 -13.49 -1.92 -7.38
C ILE A 179 -13.39 -1.88 -8.90
N LEU A 180 -13.19 -3.03 -9.55
CA LEU A 180 -13.04 -3.12 -11.00
C LEU A 180 -14.31 -2.75 -11.78
N ARG A 181 -15.50 -2.85 -11.17
CA ARG A 181 -16.77 -2.43 -11.77
C ARG A 181 -17.04 -0.93 -11.67
N LEU A 182 -16.27 -0.18 -10.87
CA LEU A 182 -16.45 1.26 -10.74
C LEU A 182 -16.17 1.99 -12.07
N PRO A 183 -16.78 3.16 -12.31
CA PRO A 183 -16.49 3.95 -13.51
C PRO A 183 -15.01 4.35 -13.58
N PRO A 184 -14.27 4.03 -14.66
CA PRO A 184 -12.84 4.35 -14.73
C PRO A 184 -12.52 5.85 -14.59
N ALA A 185 -13.40 6.71 -15.08
CA ALA A 185 -13.26 8.17 -14.97
C ALA A 185 -13.09 8.67 -13.52
N SER A 186 -13.60 7.94 -12.52
CA SER A 186 -13.46 8.31 -11.10
C SER A 186 -12.62 7.32 -10.28
N ALA A 187 -12.36 6.12 -10.80
CA ALA A 187 -11.77 5.03 -10.02
C ALA A 187 -10.50 4.41 -10.62
N VAL A 188 -10.00 4.89 -11.76
CA VAL A 188 -8.87 4.27 -12.47
C VAL A 188 -7.65 4.03 -11.57
N HIS A 189 -7.34 4.96 -10.65
CA HIS A 189 -6.27 4.79 -9.67
C HIS A 189 -6.45 3.50 -8.86
N TYR A 190 -7.61 3.32 -8.23
CA TYR A 190 -7.88 2.17 -7.38
C TYR A 190 -8.11 0.89 -8.20
N GLN A 191 -8.61 0.99 -9.42
CA GLN A 191 -8.68 -0.14 -10.34
C GLN A 191 -7.28 -0.66 -10.69
N THR A 192 -6.30 0.24 -10.90
CA THR A 192 -4.91 -0.20 -11.08
C THR A 192 -4.36 -0.88 -9.84
N LEU A 193 -4.58 -0.32 -8.65
CA LEU A 193 -4.14 -0.95 -7.40
C LEU A 193 -4.81 -2.32 -7.17
N ALA A 194 -6.08 -2.48 -7.53
CA ALA A 194 -6.77 -3.75 -7.47
C ALA A 194 -6.16 -4.79 -8.44
N ILE A 195 -5.78 -4.37 -9.65
CA ILE A 195 -5.03 -5.23 -10.59
C ILE A 195 -3.68 -5.61 -10.00
N ASP A 196 -2.96 -4.68 -9.36
CA ASP A 196 -1.68 -5.00 -8.71
C ASP A 196 -1.83 -6.04 -7.60
N CYS A 197 -2.92 -5.97 -6.82
CA CYS A 197 -3.26 -7.02 -5.88
C CYS A 197 -3.48 -8.37 -6.59
N LEU A 198 -4.18 -8.39 -7.73
CA LEU A 198 -4.36 -9.61 -8.53
C LEU A 198 -3.04 -10.11 -9.14
N ILE A 199 -2.10 -9.24 -9.51
CA ILE A 199 -0.77 -9.68 -9.99
C ILE A 199 -0.07 -10.49 -8.90
N GLN A 200 -0.21 -10.08 -7.64
CA GLN A 200 0.42 -10.76 -6.49
C GLN A 200 -0.28 -12.07 -6.09
N SER A 201 -1.61 -12.15 -6.23
CA SER A 201 -2.41 -13.27 -5.70
C SER A 201 -3.04 -14.18 -6.76
N HIS A 202 -3.51 -13.61 -7.87
CA HIS A 202 -4.29 -14.28 -8.92
C HIS A 202 -3.86 -13.83 -10.33
N PRO A 203 -2.64 -14.18 -10.78
CA PRO A 203 -2.03 -13.56 -11.95
C PRO A 203 -2.86 -13.74 -13.25
N ALA A 204 -3.57 -14.88 -13.38
CA ALA A 204 -4.47 -15.13 -14.50
C ALA A 204 -5.66 -14.14 -14.57
N LYS A 205 -6.26 -13.78 -13.42
CA LYS A 205 -7.35 -12.79 -13.34
C LYS A 205 -6.83 -11.37 -13.58
N ALA A 206 -5.57 -11.10 -13.21
CA ALA A 206 -4.94 -9.81 -13.40
C ALA A 206 -4.87 -9.41 -14.88
N ARG A 207 -4.42 -10.33 -15.75
CA ARG A 207 -4.32 -10.12 -17.20
C ARG A 207 -5.68 -9.76 -17.81
N GLU A 208 -6.73 -10.50 -17.47
CA GLU A 208 -8.08 -10.24 -17.97
C GLU A 208 -8.60 -8.86 -17.52
N SER A 209 -8.44 -8.56 -16.24
CA SER A 209 -8.90 -7.29 -15.65
C SER A 209 -8.14 -6.09 -16.24
N TRP A 210 -6.84 -6.25 -16.47
CA TRP A 210 -6.00 -5.26 -17.11
C TRP A 210 -6.45 -4.97 -18.54
N ASN A 211 -6.67 -6.01 -19.36
CA ASN A 211 -7.13 -5.84 -20.74
C ASN A 211 -8.45 -5.06 -20.82
N LYS A 212 -9.40 -5.39 -19.92
CA LYS A 212 -10.69 -4.69 -19.82
C LYS A 212 -10.52 -3.22 -19.45
N LEU A 213 -9.71 -2.93 -18.43
CA LEU A 213 -9.47 -1.56 -17.98
C LEU A 213 -8.71 -0.74 -19.02
N HIS A 214 -7.68 -1.33 -19.65
CA HIS A 214 -6.89 -0.68 -20.70
C HIS A 214 -7.77 -0.30 -21.91
N ALA A 215 -8.65 -1.21 -22.36
CA ALA A 215 -9.62 -0.92 -23.42
C ALA A 215 -10.61 0.20 -23.03
N ALA A 216 -11.08 0.21 -21.78
CA ALA A 216 -11.96 1.26 -21.28
C ALA A 216 -11.26 2.63 -21.27
N ILE A 217 -10.01 2.70 -20.82
CA ILE A 217 -9.21 3.94 -20.80
C ILE A 217 -8.93 4.44 -22.21
N ALA A 218 -8.61 3.56 -23.16
CA ALA A 218 -8.36 3.95 -24.55
C ALA A 218 -9.57 4.65 -25.21
N SER A 219 -10.78 4.42 -24.68
CA SER A 219 -12.01 5.09 -25.10
C SER A 219 -12.29 6.44 -24.43
N MET A 220 -11.43 6.87 -23.48
CA MET A 220 -11.59 8.09 -22.67
C MET A 220 -10.52 9.13 -23.01
N PRO A 221 -10.78 10.07 -23.94
CA PRO A 221 -9.76 11.04 -24.38
C PRO A 221 -9.32 12.04 -23.31
N ASP A 222 -10.14 12.25 -22.27
CA ASP A 222 -9.90 13.28 -21.24
C ASP A 222 -9.31 12.72 -19.92
N LEU A 223 -8.89 11.46 -19.89
CA LEU A 223 -8.33 10.86 -18.67
C LEU A 223 -6.94 11.42 -18.39
N GLN A 224 -6.75 12.06 -17.23
CA GLN A 224 -5.44 12.61 -16.88
C GLN A 224 -4.44 11.49 -16.51
N PRO A 225 -3.19 11.54 -17.03
CA PRO A 225 -2.19 10.49 -16.77
C PRO A 225 -1.85 10.26 -15.30
N ASN A 226 -1.92 11.31 -14.46
CA ASN A 226 -1.63 11.25 -13.03
C ASN A 226 -2.67 10.47 -12.21
N TRP A 227 -3.82 10.12 -12.82
CA TRP A 227 -4.83 9.31 -12.15
C TRP A 227 -4.52 7.82 -12.25
N MET A 228 -3.57 7.42 -13.09
CA MET A 228 -3.18 6.03 -13.28
C MET A 228 -1.89 5.73 -12.51
N CYS A 229 -1.80 4.52 -11.93
CA CYS A 229 -0.52 3.98 -11.53
C CYS A 229 0.23 3.48 -12.77
N GLY A 230 0.94 4.39 -13.45
CA GLY A 230 1.57 4.12 -14.76
C GLY A 230 2.52 2.90 -14.78
N HIS A 231 3.14 2.57 -13.64
CA HIS A 231 3.97 1.37 -13.52
C HIS A 231 3.14 0.07 -13.57
N ILE A 232 1.88 0.06 -13.15
CA ILE A 232 0.96 -1.11 -13.27
C ILE A 232 0.47 -1.27 -14.70
N PHE A 233 0.38 -0.18 -15.47
CA PHE A 233 0.01 -0.24 -16.89
C PHE A 233 1.13 -0.63 -17.85
N GLN A 234 2.25 -1.13 -17.31
CA GLN A 234 3.29 -1.75 -18.13
C GLN A 234 2.91 -3.21 -18.37
N GLU A 235 2.62 -3.56 -19.63
CA GLU A 235 2.22 -4.92 -20.04
C GLU A 235 3.23 -5.99 -19.57
N GLU A 236 4.50 -5.60 -19.48
CA GLU A 236 5.64 -6.39 -19.00
C GLU A 236 5.46 -6.95 -17.58
N ARG A 237 4.60 -6.33 -16.75
CA ARG A 237 4.36 -6.76 -15.36
C ARG A 237 3.36 -7.91 -15.24
N LEU A 238 2.59 -8.16 -16.29
CA LEU A 238 1.58 -9.20 -16.27
C LEU A 238 2.23 -10.55 -16.64
N PRO A 239 1.81 -11.66 -16.01
CA PRO A 239 2.32 -13.01 -16.27
C PRO A 239 1.99 -13.55 -17.67
#